data_AF-A0A660CCH9-F1
#
_entry.id   AF-A0A660CCH9-F1
#
_cell.length_a   1.000
_cell.length_b   1.000
_cell.length_c   1.000
_cell.angle_alpha   90.00
_cell.angle_beta   90.00
_cell.angle_gamma   90.00
#
_symmetry.space_group_name_H-M   'P 1'
#
loop_
_entity.id
_entity.type
_entity.pdbx_description
1 polymer ?
#
loop_
_entity_poly.entity_id
_entity_poly.type
_entity_poly.pdbx_seq_one_letter_code
_entity_poly.pdbx_strand_id
1 'polypeptide(L)'
;MGHHEQVRIEYDPETDVAYVYLTGAQLPPGRQSIELETPPDCPATVVMDWKGGKIAGFEVLGASASLHPDLIAQATPPGGRQ
;
A
#
# COMPACT_ATOMS: atom_id res chain seq x y z
N MET A 1 -14.41 -4.91 -22.47
CA MET A 1 -13.76 -5.81 -21.50
C MET A 1 -12.93 -4.90 -20.61
N GLY A 2 -13.42 -4.58 -19.42
CA GLY A 2 -12.80 -3.56 -18.57
C GLY A 2 -11.42 -4.03 -18.15
N HIS A 3 -10.39 -3.25 -18.46
CA HIS A 3 -9.08 -3.41 -17.83
C HIS A 3 -9.25 -3.04 -16.36
N HIS A 4 -9.60 -4.01 -15.51
CA HIS A 4 -9.41 -3.84 -14.07
C HIS A 4 -7.89 -3.77 -13.88
N GLU A 5 -7.35 -2.55 -13.82
CA GLU A 5 -5.98 -2.33 -13.39
C GLU A 5 -5.85 -3.04 -12.03
N GLN A 6 -5.10 -4.14 -12.00
CA GLN A 6 -5.05 -5.02 -10.84
C GLN A 6 -4.39 -4.25 -9.69
N VAL A 7 -5.17 -4.00 -8.63
CA VAL A 7 -4.62 -3.58 -7.36
C VAL A 7 -3.70 -4.69 -6.88
N ARG A 8 -2.46 -4.34 -6.55
CA ARG A 8 -1.47 -5.26 -6.03
C ARG A 8 -1.20 -4.91 -4.59
N ILE A 9 -1.19 -5.92 -3.72
CA ILE A 9 -0.98 -5.73 -2.29
C ILE A 9 0.25 -6.54 -1.91
N GLU A 10 1.20 -5.89 -1.27
CA GLU A 10 2.31 -6.55 -0.61
C GLU A 10 2.18 -6.39 0.90
N TYR A 11 2.57 -7.41 1.67
CA TYR A 11 2.58 -7.34 3.12
C TYR A 11 3.90 -7.86 3.66
N ASP A 12 4.57 -7.01 4.44
CA ASP A 12 5.80 -7.33 5.16
C ASP A 12 5.46 -7.62 6.64
N PRO A 13 5.45 -8.90 7.06
CA PRO A 13 5.14 -9.25 8.44
C PRO A 13 6.27 -8.90 9.43
N GLU A 14 7.50 -8.63 8.98
CA GLU A 14 8.60 -8.26 9.87
C GLU A 14 8.47 -6.82 10.37
N THR A 15 7.96 -5.94 9.50
CA THR A 15 7.76 -4.52 9.81
C THR A 15 6.29 -4.15 10.05
N ASP A 16 5.36 -5.10 9.88
CA ASP A 16 3.90 -4.92 9.91
C ASP A 16 3.43 -3.79 8.97
N VAL A 17 3.93 -3.81 7.75
CA VAL A 17 3.62 -2.83 6.70
C VAL A 17 2.94 -3.49 5.52
N ALA A 18 1.80 -2.93 5.11
CA ALA A 18 1.15 -3.29 3.85
C ALA A 18 1.34 -2.19 2.81
N TYR A 19 1.76 -2.57 1.60
CA TYR A 19 1.89 -1.70 0.44
C TYR A 19 0.74 -1.99 -0.52
N VAL A 20 -0.11 -1.00 -0.76
CA VAL A 20 -1.21 -1.09 -1.72
C VAL A 20 -0.87 -0.28 -2.95
N TYR A 21 -0.65 -0.97 -4.07
CA TYR A 21 -0.40 -0.36 -5.37
C TYR A 21 -1.70 -0.33 -6.17
N LEU A 22 -2.11 0.86 -6.63
CA LEU A 22 -3.35 1.05 -7.40
C LEU A 22 -3.19 0.72 -8.88
N THR A 23 -2.04 0.17 -9.28
CA THR A 23 -1.76 -0.28 -10.63
C THR A 23 -0.90 -1.53 -10.61
N GLY A 24 -1.15 -2.45 -11.55
CA GLY A 24 -0.32 -3.62 -11.77
C GLY A 24 0.98 -3.32 -12.52
N ALA A 25 1.12 -2.10 -13.07
CA ALA A 25 2.34 -1.68 -13.75
C ALA A 25 3.41 -1.25 -12.75
N GLN A 26 4.65 -1.67 -12.98
CA GLN A 26 5.78 -1.14 -12.22
C GLN A 26 5.97 0.33 -12.55
N LEU A 27 5.82 1.20 -11.55
CA LEU A 27 6.04 2.63 -11.72
C LEU A 27 7.55 2.94 -11.61
N PRO A 28 8.08 3.84 -12.46
CA PRO A 28 9.46 4.28 -12.33
C PRO A 28 9.70 5.03 -11.01
N PRO A 29 10.95 5.06 -10.50
CA PRO A 29 11.31 5.75 -9.26
C PRO A 29 10.90 7.22 -9.22
N GLY A 30 10.84 7.81 -8.01
CA GLY A 30 10.50 9.22 -7.79
C GLY A 30 9.02 9.44 -7.52
N ARG A 31 8.44 8.64 -6.62
CA ARG A 31 7.14 8.93 -6.00
C ARG A 31 7.32 9.99 -4.90
N GLN A 32 6.27 10.74 -4.63
CA GLN A 32 6.19 11.61 -3.47
C GLN A 32 5.25 10.97 -2.46
N SER A 33 5.75 10.71 -1.25
CA SER A 33 4.99 10.06 -0.17
C SER A 33 4.57 11.11 0.86
N ILE A 34 3.29 11.08 1.23
CA ILE A 34 2.68 12.05 2.15
C ILE A 34 1.93 11.27 3.22
N GLU A 35 2.32 11.44 4.48
CA GLU A 35 1.57 10.89 5.61
C GLU A 35 0.20 11.57 5.71
N LEU A 36 -0.84 10.77 5.90
CA LEU A 36 -2.22 11.23 6.03
C LEU A 36 -2.63 11.29 7.50
N GLU A 37 -3.44 12.29 7.84
CA GLU A 37 -4.15 12.30 9.11
C GLU A 37 -5.17 11.15 9.14
N THR A 38 -5.07 10.30 10.16
CA THR A 38 -6.00 9.21 10.41
C THR A 38 -6.97 9.57 11.53
N PRO A 39 -8.14 8.90 11.62
CA PRO A 39 -9.03 9.05 12.76
C PRO A 39 -8.31 8.80 14.09
N PRO A 40 -8.67 9.47 15.20
CA PRO A 40 -7.98 9.35 16.49
C PRO A 40 -7.91 7.93 17.06
N ASP A 41 -8.85 7.08 16.69
CA ASP A 41 -8.97 5.68 17.10
C ASP A 41 -8.37 4.69 16.09
N CYS A 42 -7.82 5.18 14.97
CA CYS A 42 -7.12 4.36 14.00
C CYS A 42 -5.69 4.09 14.48
N PRO A 43 -5.30 2.82 14.71
CA PRO A 43 -3.94 2.49 15.14
C PRO A 43 -2.91 2.56 14.01
N ALA A 44 -3.33 2.88 12.78
CA ALA A 44 -2.49 2.89 11.60
C ALA A 44 -1.86 4.26 11.34
N THR A 45 -0.62 4.23 10.85
CA THR A 45 -0.07 5.33 10.05
C THR A 45 -0.29 5.01 8.58
N VAL A 46 -0.92 5.92 7.83
CA VAL A 46 -1.16 5.77 6.40
C VAL A 46 -0.32 6.79 5.64
N VAL A 47 0.47 6.32 4.68
CA VAL A 47 1.30 7.17 3.81
C VAL A 47 0.79 7.03 2.38
N MET A 48 0.32 8.12 1.77
CA MET A 48 -0.16 8.12 0.39
C MET A 48 0.95 8.45 -0.59
N ASP A 49 1.08 7.62 -1.63
CA ASP A 49 2.05 7.79 -2.69
C ASP A 49 1.45 8.49 -3.90
N TRP A 50 2.17 9.51 -4.37
CA TRP A 50 1.83 10.29 -5.57
C TRP A 50 2.90 10.13 -6.64
N LYS A 51 2.47 10.12 -7.91
CA LYS A 51 3.34 10.17 -9.09
C LYS A 51 2.69 11.01 -10.19
N GLY A 52 3.36 12.09 -10.60
CA GLY A 52 2.88 12.93 -11.70
C GLY A 52 1.47 13.51 -11.46
N GLY A 53 1.17 13.90 -10.22
CA GLY A 53 -0.14 14.43 -9.83
C GLY A 53 -1.26 13.39 -9.69
N LYS A 54 -0.93 12.09 -9.76
CA LYS A 54 -1.88 10.97 -9.59
C LYS A 54 -1.52 10.14 -8.36
N ILE A 55 -2.54 9.55 -7.73
CA ILE A 55 -2.33 8.57 -6.66
C ILE A 55 -1.76 7.29 -7.26
N ALA A 56 -0.62 6.85 -6.74
CA ALA A 56 0.07 5.64 -7.16
C ALA A 56 -0.24 4.45 -6.23
N GLY A 57 -0.51 4.74 -4.96
CA GLY A 57 -0.68 3.73 -3.92
C GLY A 57 -0.70 4.35 -2.54
N PHE A 58 -0.63 3.49 -1.53
CA PHE A 58 -0.42 3.89 -0.15
C PHE A 58 0.23 2.77 0.66
N GLU A 59 0.90 3.16 1.73
CA GLU A 59 1.50 2.28 2.72
C GLU A 59 0.71 2.37 4.02
N VAL A 60 0.49 1.24 4.68
CA VAL A 60 -0.20 1.16 5.97
C VAL A 60 0.74 0.50 6.96
N LEU A 61 1.18 1.24 7.96
CA LEU A 61 1.96 0.72 9.07
C LEU A 61 1.00 0.27 10.18
N GLY A 62 1.33 -0.82 10.89
CA GLY A 62 0.38 -1.46 11.79
C GLY A 62 -0.73 -2.17 11.02
N ALA A 63 -0.39 -2.72 9.84
CA ALA A 63 -1.35 -3.25 8.87
C ALA A 63 -2.18 -4.40 9.45
N SER A 64 -1.58 -5.30 10.22
CA SER A 64 -2.23 -6.45 10.83
C SER A 64 -3.39 -6.09 11.75
N ALA A 65 -3.29 -4.95 12.45
CA ALA A 65 -4.31 -4.43 13.35
C ALA A 65 -5.36 -3.55 12.64
N SER A 66 -5.01 -3.00 11.48
CA SER A 66 -5.76 -1.91 10.84
C SER A 66 -6.46 -2.32 9.54
N LEU A 67 -5.95 -3.33 8.85
CA LEU A 67 -6.53 -3.86 7.61
C LEU A 67 -7.32 -5.13 7.87
N HIS A 68 -8.36 -5.34 7.05
CA HIS A 68 -9.15 -6.55 7.13
C HIS A 68 -8.27 -7.78 6.85
N PRO A 69 -8.36 -8.87 7.64
CA PRO A 69 -7.53 -10.06 7.45
C PRO A 69 -7.62 -10.65 6.04
N ASP A 70 -8.81 -10.66 5.42
CA ASP A 70 -8.98 -11.12 4.03
C ASP A 70 -8.19 -10.29 3.00
N LEU A 71 -7.90 -9.02 3.30
CA LEU A 71 -7.07 -8.18 2.44
C LEU A 71 -5.58 -8.56 2.58
N ILE A 72 -5.14 -8.81 3.80
CA ILE A 72 -3.78 -9.29 4.09
C ILE A 72 -3.57 -10.69 3.49
N ALA A 73 -4.59 -11.54 3.52
CA ALA A 73 -4.53 -12.89 2.94
C ALA A 73 -4.38 -12.89 1.41
N GLN A 74 -4.71 -11.79 0.72
CA GLN A 74 -4.49 -11.60 -0.71
C GLN A 74 -3.11 -11.03 -1.04
N ALA A 75 -2.36 -10.57 -0.03
CA ALA A 75 -1.07 -9.94 -0.23
C ALA A 75 0.01 -10.95 -0.60
N THR A 76 0.94 -10.52 -1.45
CA THR A 76 2.19 -11.24 -1.69
C THR A 76 3.27 -10.72 -0.74
N PRO A 77 4.32 -11.51 -0.45
CA PRO A 77 5.51 -10.94 0.18
C PRO A 77 6.07 -9.78 -0.67
N PRO A 78 6.68 -8.75 -0.06
CA PRO A 78 7.30 -7.68 -0.81
C PRO A 78 8.33 -8.24 -1.79
N GLY A 79 8.27 -7.82 -3.06
CA GLY A 79 9.27 -8.16 -4.05
C GLY A 79 10.64 -7.71 -3.53
N GLY A 80 11.53 -8.67 -3.26
CA GLY A 80 12.72 -8.47 -2.44
C GLY A 80 13.48 -7.18 -2.73
N ARG A 81 13.80 -6.43 -1.67
CA ARG A 81 14.88 -5.44 -1.68
C ARG A 81 16.18 -6.19 -2.00
N GLN A 82 16.58 -6.20 -3.26
CA GLN A 82 17.98 -6.39 -3.66
C GLN A 82 18.59 -5.02 -3.97
#